data_AF-A0A660R2W6-F1
#
_entry.id   AF-A0A660R2W6-F1
#
_cell.length_a   1.000
_cell.length_b   1.000
_cell.length_c   1.000
_cell.angle_alpha   90.00
_cell.angle_beta   90.00
_cell.angle_gamma   90.00
#
_symmetry.space_group_name_H-M   'P 1'
#
loop_
_entity.id
_entity.type
_entity.pdbx_description
1 polymer ?
#
loop_
_entity_poly.entity_id
_entity_poly.type
_entity_poly.pdbx_seq_one_letter_code
_entity_poly.pdbx_strand_id
1 'polypeptide(L)'
;MRMRTPLVLLTVVAISSIAVAGPDWNDAGSDHSWTNGANWAGGFAPATGGADNNPAIHGQAVGPTIDAAVPYQWNVWHGVFGSQPGAVIITTTNASLICHEYVMGNSDDTYTNAIVEMDAGWFQADKFTIGNSQSAQVNISGGIMTAYNPGNELFVGGNTTNEAWARGRINITGTGDVRADTLYMNLGWAQNDSRIQIEDAGLLKVRGDQTGAGTDLMAYIGTNWIYTTNAGYVIEASYDPVWNETIVRSAPAGRTGYEIWADNWHLTGDAALSTADTEPDGMENMLEYVLGGSPYTNDATAVLPTSEFTMDSIEYVYQRRLDADDRGLVYGLVLNTNGLDSAWDSATTNYETSVVALDAYFESVTNTISITGVDVGFVNLEVMEN
;
A
#
# COMPACT_ATOMS: atom_id res chain seq x y z
N MET A 1 -59.52 20.78 51.72
CA MET A 1 -58.10 20.70 51.31
C MET A 1 -58.06 20.70 49.80
N ARG A 2 -57.72 21.82 49.14
CA ARG A 2 -57.71 21.93 47.67
C ARG A 2 -56.32 21.52 47.16
N MET A 3 -56.23 20.38 46.47
CA MET A 3 -55.03 19.97 45.75
C MET A 3 -54.78 20.96 44.61
N ARG A 4 -53.60 21.59 44.63
CA ARG A 4 -53.09 22.36 43.49
C ARG A 4 -52.23 21.42 42.66
N THR A 5 -52.68 21.07 41.46
CA THR A 5 -51.88 20.34 40.49
C THR A 5 -50.83 21.31 39.92
N PRO A 6 -49.52 21.00 40.00
CA PRO A 6 -48.51 21.87 39.40
C PRO A 6 -48.59 21.77 37.87
N LEU A 7 -48.75 22.91 37.21
CA LEU A 7 -48.61 23.05 35.77
C LEU A 7 -47.11 23.01 35.44
N VAL A 8 -46.64 21.89 34.90
CA VAL A 8 -45.28 21.79 34.36
C VAL A 8 -45.33 22.28 32.91
N LEU A 9 -44.81 23.48 32.68
CA LEU A 9 -44.66 24.04 31.34
C LEU A 9 -43.38 23.48 30.73
N LEU A 10 -43.50 22.50 29.83
CA LEU A 10 -42.37 21.94 29.08
C LEU A 10 -42.13 22.82 27.85
N THR A 11 -41.14 23.71 27.93
CA THR A 11 -40.69 24.51 26.79
C THR A 11 -39.72 23.69 25.95
N VAL A 12 -40.19 23.14 24.83
CA VAL A 12 -39.31 22.53 23.82
C VAL A 12 -38.71 23.66 22.98
N VAL A 13 -37.45 24.00 23.22
CA VAL A 13 -36.70 24.90 22.35
C VAL A 13 -36.16 24.07 21.20
N ALA A 14 -36.82 24.13 20.05
CA ALA A 14 -36.25 23.64 18.80
C ALA A 14 -35.20 24.66 18.34
N ILE A 15 -33.92 24.37 18.59
CA ILE A 15 -32.82 25.13 18.02
C ILE A 15 -32.64 24.60 16.60
N SER A 16 -33.23 25.28 15.61
CA SER A 16 -32.82 25.10 14.22
C SER A 16 -31.54 25.91 14.03
N SER A 17 -30.39 25.25 13.96
CA SER A 17 -29.20 25.89 13.40
C SER A 17 -29.50 26.21 11.94
N ILE A 18 -29.50 27.49 11.59
CA ILE A 18 -29.38 27.90 10.20
C ILE A 18 -27.92 27.61 9.85
N ALA A 19 -27.67 26.59 9.03
CA ALA A 19 -26.38 26.43 8.40
C ALA A 19 -26.12 27.70 7.60
N VAL A 20 -25.19 28.53 8.06
CA VAL A 20 -24.73 29.67 7.29
C VAL A 20 -23.89 29.06 6.18
N ALA A 21 -24.40 29.06 4.95
CA ALA A 21 -23.67 28.57 3.80
C ALA A 21 -22.33 29.32 3.71
N GLY A 22 -21.23 28.57 3.76
CA GLY A 22 -19.91 29.10 3.44
C GLY A 22 -19.88 29.64 2.00
N PRO A 23 -18.81 30.34 1.59
CA PRO A 23 -18.64 30.71 0.19
C PRO A 23 -18.59 29.45 -0.67
N ASP A 24 -19.53 29.33 -1.62
CA ASP A 24 -19.57 28.26 -2.60
C ASP A 24 -18.52 28.50 -3.70
N TRP A 25 -17.85 27.43 -4.13
CA TRP A 25 -17.09 27.47 -5.37
C TRP A 25 -18.09 27.62 -6.53
N ASN A 26 -17.93 28.69 -7.33
CA ASN A 26 -18.93 29.07 -8.34
C ASN A 26 -18.36 29.11 -9.77
N ASP A 27 -17.09 28.77 -9.93
CA ASP A 27 -16.40 28.74 -11.23
C ASP A 27 -16.47 30.06 -12.01
N ALA A 28 -16.53 31.19 -11.31
CA ALA A 28 -16.72 32.48 -11.94
C ALA A 28 -15.43 33.13 -12.48
N GLY A 29 -14.25 32.59 -12.18
CA GLY A 29 -12.96 33.11 -12.62
C GLY A 29 -12.48 32.51 -13.94
N SER A 30 -11.33 33.01 -14.42
CA SER A 30 -10.76 32.64 -15.73
C SER A 30 -9.92 31.35 -15.71
N ASP A 31 -9.52 30.91 -14.52
CA ASP A 31 -8.85 29.63 -14.28
C ASP A 31 -9.79 28.74 -13.45
N HIS A 32 -9.86 27.44 -13.71
CA HIS A 32 -10.65 26.52 -12.89
C HIS A 32 -9.91 26.11 -11.60
N SER A 33 -8.98 26.96 -11.12
CA SER A 33 -8.01 26.61 -10.08
C SER A 33 -8.42 27.10 -8.71
N TRP A 34 -8.05 26.36 -7.66
CA TRP A 34 -8.27 26.76 -6.25
C TRP A 34 -7.31 27.82 -5.71
N THR A 35 -6.48 28.39 -6.58
CA THR A 35 -5.35 29.25 -6.20
C THR A 35 -5.72 30.72 -6.02
N ASN A 36 -6.90 31.17 -6.48
CA ASN A 36 -7.32 32.57 -6.36
C ASN A 36 -8.76 32.72 -5.83
N GLY A 37 -9.08 33.88 -5.26
CA GLY A 37 -10.42 34.19 -4.75
C GLY A 37 -11.48 34.47 -5.82
N ALA A 38 -11.10 34.54 -7.10
CA ALA A 38 -12.03 34.87 -8.19
C ALA A 38 -13.02 33.74 -8.49
N ASN A 39 -12.67 32.50 -8.14
CA ASN A 39 -13.51 31.30 -8.34
C ASN A 39 -14.49 31.02 -7.19
N TRP A 40 -14.57 31.92 -6.22
CA TRP A 40 -15.41 31.78 -5.03
C TRP A 40 -16.50 32.84 -5.01
N ALA A 41 -17.71 32.43 -4.62
CA ALA A 41 -18.81 33.35 -4.39
C ALA A 41 -18.40 34.38 -3.31
N GLY A 42 -18.26 35.64 -3.73
CA GLY A 42 -17.78 36.74 -2.86
C GLY A 42 -16.38 37.27 -3.20
N GLY A 43 -15.68 36.71 -4.20
CA GLY A 43 -14.39 37.23 -4.68
C GLY A 43 -13.21 37.01 -3.74
N PHE A 44 -13.42 36.26 -2.66
CA PHE A 44 -12.40 35.84 -1.72
C PHE A 44 -12.43 34.32 -1.64
N ALA A 45 -11.25 33.68 -1.67
CA ALA A 45 -11.13 32.35 -1.11
C ALA A 45 -11.62 32.41 0.35
N PRO A 46 -12.23 31.35 0.92
CA PRO A 46 -12.92 31.42 2.21
C PRO A 46 -12.10 32.18 3.26
N ALA A 47 -12.62 33.32 3.71
CA ALA A 47 -11.90 34.19 4.65
C ALA A 47 -11.76 33.48 6.01
N THR A 48 -10.57 33.59 6.61
CA THR A 48 -10.10 32.94 7.85
C THR A 48 -10.79 33.43 9.14
N GLY A 49 -12.12 33.61 9.16
CA GLY A 49 -12.79 34.35 10.24
C GLY A 49 -14.27 34.09 10.50
N GLY A 50 -14.86 32.98 10.03
CA GLY A 50 -16.21 32.54 10.40
C GLY A 50 -16.19 31.25 11.23
N ALA A 51 -17.24 31.02 12.03
CA ALA A 51 -17.32 29.89 12.97
C ALA A 51 -17.53 28.52 12.28
N ASP A 52 -17.91 28.49 11.00
CA ASP A 52 -18.09 27.28 10.20
C ASP A 52 -17.34 27.43 8.85
N ASN A 53 -16.07 27.03 8.82
CA ASN A 53 -15.18 27.11 7.64
C ASN A 53 -15.25 25.82 6.81
N ASN A 54 -16.43 25.49 6.28
CA ASN A 54 -16.63 24.31 5.44
C ASN A 54 -16.83 24.72 3.96
N PRO A 55 -15.76 24.86 3.15
CA PRO A 55 -15.93 25.04 1.72
C PRO A 55 -16.66 23.83 1.14
N ALA A 56 -17.65 24.11 0.29
CA ALA A 56 -18.44 23.09 -0.36
C ALA A 56 -18.38 23.24 -1.88
N ILE A 57 -18.29 22.10 -2.56
CA ILE A 57 -18.18 22.01 -4.02
C ILE A 57 -19.54 21.54 -4.52
N HIS A 58 -20.35 22.45 -5.07
CA HIS A 58 -21.75 22.17 -5.38
C HIS A 58 -22.02 22.17 -6.90
N GLY A 59 -22.61 21.07 -7.40
CA GLY A 59 -23.49 21.08 -8.58
C GLY A 59 -22.87 21.53 -9.91
N GLN A 60 -21.55 21.37 -10.09
CA GLN A 60 -20.87 21.69 -11.34
C GLN A 60 -20.21 20.45 -11.95
N ALA A 61 -20.30 20.32 -13.27
CA ALA A 61 -19.77 19.18 -14.03
C ALA A 61 -18.24 19.02 -13.97
N VAL A 62 -17.51 20.11 -13.69
CA VAL A 62 -16.07 20.12 -13.48
C VAL A 62 -15.86 20.87 -12.18
N GLY A 63 -15.32 20.21 -11.17
CA GLY A 63 -14.90 20.88 -9.95
C GLY A 63 -13.48 21.44 -10.11
N PRO A 64 -12.93 21.98 -9.03
CA PRO A 64 -11.66 22.68 -9.07
C PRO A 64 -10.47 21.79 -9.43
N THR A 65 -9.52 22.37 -10.15
CA THR A 65 -8.19 21.81 -10.32
C THR A 65 -7.25 22.34 -9.24
N ILE A 66 -6.53 21.43 -8.58
CA ILE A 66 -5.47 21.77 -7.62
C ILE A 66 -4.14 21.47 -8.29
N ASP A 67 -3.40 22.51 -8.66
CA ASP A 67 -2.14 22.45 -9.42
C ASP A 67 -0.94 23.03 -8.67
N ALA A 68 -1.16 23.52 -7.45
CA ALA A 68 -0.16 24.07 -6.55
C ALA A 68 -0.42 23.60 -5.10
N ALA A 69 0.55 23.84 -4.21
CA ALA A 69 0.36 23.57 -2.79
C ALA A 69 -0.68 24.53 -2.19
N VAL A 70 -1.69 23.94 -1.58
CA VAL A 70 -2.83 24.57 -0.91
C VAL A 70 -2.76 24.15 0.57
N PRO A 71 -1.90 24.81 1.38
CA PRO A 71 -1.73 24.48 2.78
C PRO A 71 -2.87 25.12 3.59
N TYR A 72 -4.01 24.44 3.70
CA TYR A 72 -5.11 24.90 4.55
C TYR A 72 -5.48 23.85 5.61
N GLN A 73 -6.07 24.26 6.73
CA GLN A 73 -6.40 23.41 7.88
C GLN A 73 -7.93 23.45 8.13
N TRP A 74 -8.71 23.10 7.11
CA TRP A 74 -10.18 23.15 7.19
C TRP A 74 -10.80 21.77 7.08
N ASN A 75 -12.09 21.69 7.38
CA ASN A 75 -12.90 20.55 6.99
C ASN A 75 -13.47 20.83 5.60
N VAL A 76 -13.18 20.00 4.61
CA VAL A 76 -13.70 20.14 3.25
C VAL A 76 -14.87 19.18 3.06
N TRP A 77 -16.00 19.72 2.61
CA TRP A 77 -17.22 18.95 2.41
C TRP A 77 -17.53 18.88 0.92
N HIS A 78 -17.24 17.74 0.32
CA HIS A 78 -17.50 17.45 -1.08
C HIS A 78 -18.83 16.69 -1.21
N GLY A 79 -19.92 17.45 -1.17
CA GLY A 79 -21.24 16.95 -1.50
C GLY A 79 -21.52 17.04 -3.00
N VAL A 80 -22.48 16.26 -3.47
CA VAL A 80 -23.20 16.63 -4.68
C VAL A 80 -24.53 17.22 -4.22
N PHE A 81 -24.93 18.35 -4.80
CA PHE A 81 -26.25 18.92 -4.61
C PHE A 81 -26.88 19.13 -5.99
N GLY A 82 -27.91 18.33 -6.28
CA GLY A 82 -28.59 18.29 -7.57
C GLY A 82 -28.04 17.23 -8.53
N SER A 83 -28.52 17.26 -9.77
CA SER A 83 -28.31 16.18 -10.76
C SER A 83 -26.91 16.10 -11.40
N GLN A 84 -25.92 16.89 -10.98
CA GLN A 84 -24.62 16.97 -11.66
C GLN A 84 -23.49 16.36 -10.82
N PRO A 85 -22.69 15.42 -11.34
CA PRO A 85 -21.52 14.92 -10.63
C PRO A 85 -20.51 16.05 -10.42
N GLY A 86 -20.04 16.23 -9.19
CA GLY A 86 -18.94 17.13 -8.87
C GLY A 86 -17.63 16.36 -8.82
N ALA A 87 -16.66 16.71 -9.68
CA ALA A 87 -15.34 16.09 -9.72
C ALA A 87 -14.23 17.06 -9.28
N VAL A 88 -13.46 16.74 -8.26
CA VAL A 88 -12.21 17.45 -7.90
C VAL A 88 -11.06 16.79 -8.64
N ILE A 89 -10.18 17.59 -9.24
CA ILE A 89 -9.07 17.08 -10.04
C ILE A 89 -7.74 17.57 -9.44
N ILE A 90 -6.82 16.65 -9.15
CA ILE A 90 -5.48 16.92 -8.60
C ILE A 90 -4.45 16.35 -9.59
N THR A 91 -3.84 17.22 -10.41
CA THR A 91 -3.12 16.78 -11.63
C THR A 91 -1.63 17.14 -11.71
N THR A 92 -1.01 17.65 -10.64
CA THR A 92 0.40 18.04 -10.70
C THR A 92 1.21 17.50 -9.54
N THR A 93 2.47 17.15 -9.81
CA THR A 93 3.42 16.62 -8.82
C THR A 93 3.70 17.56 -7.65
N ASN A 94 3.48 18.87 -7.84
CA ASN A 94 3.63 19.89 -6.80
C ASN A 94 2.30 20.30 -6.17
N ALA A 95 1.17 19.76 -6.63
CA ALA A 95 -0.12 19.99 -6.00
C ALA A 95 -0.13 19.34 -4.61
N SER A 96 -0.63 20.07 -3.63
CA SER A 96 -0.86 19.53 -2.30
C SER A 96 -2.16 20.08 -1.77
N LEU A 97 -3.16 19.23 -1.52
CA LEU A 97 -4.32 19.60 -0.75
C LEU A 97 -4.14 19.04 0.66
N ILE A 98 -3.97 19.93 1.64
CA ILE A 98 -3.93 19.56 3.05
C ILE A 98 -5.21 20.06 3.68
N CYS A 99 -5.82 19.26 4.55
CA CYS A 99 -7.03 19.60 5.31
C CYS A 99 -7.06 18.83 6.64
N HIS A 100 -7.99 19.17 7.55
CA HIS A 100 -8.20 18.43 8.79
C HIS A 100 -9.16 17.26 8.54
N GLU A 101 -10.33 17.53 7.96
CA GLU A 101 -11.28 16.50 7.56
C GLU A 101 -11.67 16.68 6.09
N TYR A 102 -11.78 15.60 5.33
CA TYR A 102 -12.32 15.62 3.98
C TYR A 102 -13.45 14.61 3.86
N VAL A 103 -14.67 15.12 3.67
CA VAL A 103 -15.88 14.30 3.60
C VAL A 103 -16.43 14.36 2.19
N MET A 104 -16.54 13.20 1.54
CA MET A 104 -17.18 13.02 0.24
C MET A 104 -18.51 12.28 0.36
N GLY A 105 -19.49 12.71 -0.42
CA GLY A 105 -20.79 12.04 -0.48
C GLY A 105 -21.59 12.22 0.81
N ASN A 106 -21.69 13.47 1.27
CA ASN A 106 -22.55 13.86 2.39
C ASN A 106 -23.86 14.49 1.85
N SER A 107 -25.03 14.10 2.38
CA SER A 107 -26.42 14.57 2.08
C SER A 107 -27.25 13.75 1.07
N ASP A 108 -28.59 13.84 1.09
CA ASP A 108 -29.55 12.99 0.36
C ASP A 108 -29.66 13.24 -1.17
N ASP A 109 -28.55 13.19 -1.91
CA ASP A 109 -28.59 13.34 -3.38
C ASP A 109 -28.81 12.04 -4.16
N THR A 110 -29.50 12.15 -5.28
CA THR A 110 -29.92 11.00 -6.09
C THR A 110 -28.87 10.70 -7.17
N TYR A 111 -27.92 9.81 -6.85
CA TYR A 111 -27.11 9.00 -7.80
C TYR A 111 -25.89 9.62 -8.50
N THR A 112 -25.41 10.79 -8.09
CA THR A 112 -24.18 11.36 -8.66
C THR A 112 -22.99 11.16 -7.72
N ASN A 113 -21.94 10.49 -8.21
CA ASN A 113 -20.71 10.28 -7.43
C ASN A 113 -19.99 11.62 -7.25
N ALA A 114 -19.63 11.96 -6.00
CA ALA A 114 -18.51 12.88 -5.78
C ALA A 114 -17.23 12.17 -6.20
N ILE A 115 -16.45 12.75 -7.11
CA ILE A 115 -15.24 12.11 -7.66
C ILE A 115 -14.01 12.93 -7.31
N VAL A 116 -12.94 12.30 -6.84
CA VAL A 116 -11.59 12.89 -6.83
C VAL A 116 -10.75 12.12 -7.84
N GLU A 117 -10.14 12.81 -8.80
CA GLU A 117 -9.16 12.26 -9.73
C GLU A 117 -7.77 12.75 -9.34
N MET A 118 -6.83 11.84 -9.18
CA MET A 118 -5.46 12.15 -8.77
C MET A 118 -4.45 11.39 -9.64
N ASP A 119 -3.58 12.11 -10.36
CA ASP A 119 -2.50 11.52 -11.15
C ASP A 119 -1.10 11.80 -10.57
N ALA A 120 -1.01 12.73 -9.62
CA ALA A 120 0.22 13.17 -8.97
C ALA A 120 -0.09 14.01 -7.71
N GLY A 121 0.95 14.42 -6.99
CA GLY A 121 0.85 15.36 -5.86
C GLY A 121 0.53 14.70 -4.52
N TRP A 122 0.01 15.50 -3.59
CA TRP A 122 -0.34 15.09 -2.23
C TRP A 122 -1.79 15.45 -1.89
N PHE A 123 -2.53 14.51 -1.34
CA PHE A 123 -3.86 14.75 -0.78
C PHE A 123 -3.90 14.26 0.66
N GLN A 124 -3.79 15.18 1.61
CA GLN A 124 -3.63 14.90 3.02
C GLN A 124 -4.83 15.39 3.84
N ALA A 125 -5.33 14.53 4.71
CA ALA A 125 -6.30 14.88 5.74
C ALA A 125 -5.97 14.18 7.06
N ASP A 126 -6.43 14.74 8.18
CA ASP A 126 -6.46 13.99 9.44
C ASP A 126 -7.55 12.92 9.40
N LYS A 127 -8.66 13.21 8.74
CA LYS A 127 -9.75 12.24 8.52
C LYS A 127 -10.30 12.32 7.12
N PHE A 128 -10.34 11.19 6.43
CA PHE A 128 -11.06 11.02 5.18
C PHE A 128 -12.37 10.27 5.41
N THR A 129 -13.46 10.73 4.82
CA THR A 129 -14.69 9.95 4.74
C THR A 129 -15.16 9.90 3.30
N ILE A 130 -15.00 8.74 2.67
CA ILE A 130 -15.34 8.52 1.27
C ILE A 130 -16.68 7.79 1.21
N GLY A 131 -17.74 8.49 0.83
CA GLY A 131 -19.05 7.91 0.61
C GLY A 131 -19.85 7.77 1.91
N ASN A 132 -20.00 8.88 2.63
CA ASN A 132 -20.58 8.90 3.98
C ASN A 132 -22.05 8.46 4.02
N SER A 133 -22.94 9.21 3.37
CA SER A 133 -24.38 8.89 3.21
C SER A 133 -24.75 8.57 1.77
N GLN A 134 -23.76 8.60 0.87
CA GLN A 134 -23.93 8.59 -0.59
C GLN A 134 -22.79 7.84 -1.28
N SER A 135 -22.81 7.87 -2.61
CA SER A 135 -21.71 7.39 -3.44
C SER A 135 -20.60 8.44 -3.59
N ALA A 136 -19.38 8.05 -3.28
CA ALA A 136 -18.18 8.83 -3.58
C ALA A 136 -17.09 7.92 -4.12
N GLN A 137 -16.20 8.49 -4.93
CA GLN A 137 -15.14 7.76 -5.59
C GLN A 137 -13.85 8.58 -5.57
N VAL A 138 -12.74 7.95 -5.19
CA VAL A 138 -11.40 8.51 -5.36
C VAL A 138 -10.65 7.62 -6.34
N ASN A 139 -10.12 8.21 -7.40
CA ASN A 139 -9.30 7.54 -8.41
C ASN A 139 -7.88 8.08 -8.28
N ILE A 140 -6.92 7.20 -8.02
CA ILE A 140 -5.52 7.56 -7.79
C ILE A 140 -4.67 6.73 -8.74
N SER A 141 -4.07 7.38 -9.73
CA SER A 141 -3.14 6.78 -10.70
C SER A 141 -1.68 7.17 -10.43
N GLY A 142 -1.48 8.19 -9.59
CA GLY A 142 -0.19 8.61 -9.07
C GLY A 142 -0.32 9.59 -7.91
N GLY A 143 0.81 9.93 -7.27
CA GLY A 143 0.84 10.75 -6.06
C GLY A 143 0.42 9.99 -4.79
N ILE A 144 0.25 10.73 -3.68
CA ILE A 144 0.01 10.17 -2.34
C ILE A 144 -1.26 10.76 -1.70
N MET A 145 -2.26 9.93 -1.44
CA MET A 145 -3.37 10.24 -0.54
C MET A 145 -3.03 9.74 0.87
N THR A 146 -3.06 10.60 1.89
CA THR A 146 -2.52 10.25 3.20
C THR A 146 -3.33 10.76 4.38
N ALA A 147 -3.80 9.83 5.20
CA ALA A 147 -4.28 10.03 6.56
C ALA A 147 -3.37 9.25 7.52
N TYR A 148 -2.06 9.53 7.45
CA TYR A 148 -1.02 8.68 8.02
C TYR A 148 -0.45 9.15 9.37
N ASN A 149 -0.85 10.32 9.90
CA ASN A 149 -0.42 10.70 11.25
C ASN A 149 -1.14 9.83 12.31
N PRO A 150 -0.52 9.56 13.47
CA PRO A 150 -1.17 8.78 14.52
C PRO A 150 -2.53 9.36 14.92
N GLY A 151 -3.58 8.53 14.89
CA GLY A 151 -4.95 8.93 15.16
C GLY A 151 -5.73 9.42 13.94
N ASN A 152 -5.12 9.41 12.75
CA ASN A 152 -5.80 9.76 11.51
C ASN A 152 -6.63 8.59 10.98
N GLU A 153 -7.73 8.89 10.31
CA GLU A 153 -8.75 7.89 9.97
C GLU A 153 -9.13 7.95 8.48
N LEU A 154 -9.21 6.80 7.83
CA LEU A 154 -9.77 6.65 6.50
C LEU A 154 -11.05 5.83 6.58
N PHE A 155 -12.19 6.45 6.33
CA PHE A 155 -13.49 5.78 6.20
C PHE A 155 -13.81 5.56 4.72
N VAL A 156 -14.07 4.32 4.33
CA VAL A 156 -14.55 3.94 3.00
C VAL A 156 -15.95 3.34 3.17
N GLY A 157 -16.96 4.16 2.89
CA GLY A 157 -18.33 3.97 3.33
C GLY A 157 -18.66 4.82 4.57
N GLY A 158 -19.84 4.58 5.13
CA GLY A 158 -20.41 5.43 6.17
C GLY A 158 -19.54 5.46 7.42
N ASN A 159 -19.40 6.65 8.02
CA ASN A 159 -18.61 6.85 9.24
C ASN A 159 -19.41 6.58 10.51
N THR A 160 -20.72 6.37 10.40
CA THR A 160 -21.57 5.92 11.50
C THR A 160 -22.35 4.66 11.17
N THR A 161 -22.82 3.98 12.21
CA THR A 161 -23.66 2.78 12.07
C THR A 161 -25.05 3.06 11.48
N ASN A 162 -25.48 4.32 11.44
CA ASN A 162 -26.85 4.70 11.06
C ASN A 162 -26.99 5.14 9.58
N GLU A 163 -25.89 5.24 8.84
CA GLU A 163 -25.92 5.69 7.45
C GLU A 163 -26.36 4.54 6.53
N ALA A 164 -27.57 4.68 6.00
CA ALA A 164 -28.04 3.84 4.91
C ALA A 164 -27.46 4.36 3.58
N TRP A 165 -27.12 3.45 2.67
CA TRP A 165 -26.68 3.76 1.29
C TRP A 165 -25.30 4.40 1.10
N ALA A 166 -24.46 4.37 2.12
CA ALA A 166 -23.05 4.71 1.99
C ALA A 166 -22.36 3.83 0.94
N ARG A 167 -21.68 4.44 -0.05
CA ARG A 167 -20.88 3.75 -1.08
C ARG A 167 -19.55 4.47 -1.31
N GLY A 168 -18.53 4.11 -0.53
CA GLY A 168 -17.18 4.63 -0.73
C GLY A 168 -16.39 3.79 -1.71
N ARG A 169 -15.83 4.39 -2.76
CA ARG A 169 -14.92 3.69 -3.68
C ARG A 169 -13.56 4.36 -3.71
N ILE A 170 -12.50 3.57 -3.62
CA ILE A 170 -11.15 4.02 -3.91
C ILE A 170 -10.59 3.10 -4.98
N ASN A 171 -10.13 3.66 -6.10
CA ASN A 171 -9.43 2.93 -7.14
C ASN A 171 -7.98 3.40 -7.16
N ILE A 172 -7.05 2.49 -6.92
CA ILE A 172 -5.62 2.74 -6.88
C ILE A 172 -4.99 2.02 -8.08
N THR A 173 -4.35 2.76 -8.97
CA THR A 173 -3.76 2.28 -10.22
C THR A 173 -2.37 2.90 -10.39
N GLY A 174 -1.60 2.47 -11.40
CA GLY A 174 -0.31 3.09 -11.72
C GLY A 174 0.63 3.14 -10.51
N THR A 175 1.11 4.33 -10.15
CA THR A 175 1.98 4.56 -8.97
C THR A 175 1.22 5.25 -7.83
N GLY A 176 -0.11 5.11 -7.78
CA GLY A 176 -0.94 5.68 -6.72
C GLY A 176 -0.64 5.03 -5.36
N ASP A 177 -0.57 5.85 -4.31
CA ASP A 177 -0.29 5.41 -2.94
C ASP A 177 -1.35 5.98 -1.98
N VAL A 178 -2.09 5.10 -1.30
CA VAL A 178 -3.03 5.45 -0.24
C VAL A 178 -2.47 5.02 1.09
N ARG A 179 -2.35 5.95 2.04
CA ARG A 179 -1.85 5.69 3.38
C ARG A 179 -2.87 6.06 4.44
N ALA A 180 -3.08 5.18 5.40
CA ALA A 180 -3.94 5.44 6.55
C ALA A 180 -3.28 4.96 7.85
N ASP A 181 -3.52 5.66 8.95
CA ASP A 181 -3.21 5.12 10.27
C ASP A 181 -4.28 4.12 10.70
N THR A 182 -5.56 4.45 10.54
CA THR A 182 -6.67 3.50 10.72
C THR A 182 -7.58 3.45 9.50
N LEU A 183 -7.92 2.25 9.02
CA LEU A 183 -8.87 2.03 7.93
C LEU A 183 -10.20 1.47 8.47
N TYR A 184 -11.27 2.23 8.29
CA TYR A 184 -12.63 1.79 8.55
C TYR A 184 -13.34 1.55 7.23
N MET A 185 -13.77 0.32 7.00
CA MET A 185 -14.64 0.01 5.87
C MET A 185 -16.00 -0.36 6.39
N ASN A 186 -17.04 0.15 5.73
CA ASN A 186 -18.36 -0.45 5.84
C ASN A 186 -18.91 -0.54 7.29
N LEU A 187 -19.00 0.59 8.03
CA LEU A 187 -19.55 0.62 9.41
C LEU A 187 -21.08 0.70 9.57
N GLY A 188 -21.80 1.28 8.61
CA GLY A 188 -23.27 1.30 8.48
C GLY A 188 -24.00 -0.06 8.29
N TRP A 189 -25.23 -0.12 8.79
CA TRP A 189 -26.17 -1.25 8.76
C TRP A 189 -26.76 -1.67 7.39
N ALA A 190 -26.80 -0.78 6.39
CA ALA A 190 -27.45 -1.01 5.09
C ALA A 190 -26.54 -0.57 3.95
N GLN A 191 -25.45 -1.31 3.77
CA GLN A 191 -24.40 -0.97 2.84
C GLN A 191 -24.52 -1.69 1.53
N ASN A 192 -24.24 -0.94 0.48
CA ASN A 192 -24.13 -1.48 -0.85
C ASN A 192 -22.85 -0.90 -1.43
N ASP A 193 -21.84 -1.76 -1.61
CA ASP A 193 -20.78 -1.53 -2.60
C ASP A 193 -19.68 -0.51 -2.24
N SER A 194 -19.32 -0.36 -0.95
CA SER A 194 -18.04 0.29 -0.61
C SER A 194 -16.87 -0.68 -0.77
N ARG A 195 -15.82 -0.23 -1.45
CA ARG A 195 -14.70 -1.08 -1.87
C ARG A 195 -13.44 -0.29 -2.18
N ILE A 196 -12.31 -0.96 -2.07
CA ILE A 196 -11.01 -0.48 -2.55
C ILE A 196 -10.57 -1.42 -3.68
N GLN A 197 -10.39 -0.87 -4.87
CA GLN A 197 -9.85 -1.59 -6.02
C GLN A 197 -8.39 -1.20 -6.19
N ILE A 198 -7.50 -2.19 -6.26
CA ILE A 198 -6.07 -1.98 -6.47
C ILE A 198 -5.68 -2.69 -7.76
N GLU A 199 -5.04 -1.96 -8.66
CA GLU A 199 -4.56 -2.45 -9.95
C GLU A 199 -3.11 -2.02 -10.17
N ASP A 200 -2.44 -2.74 -11.07
CA ASP A 200 -1.06 -2.48 -11.46
C ASP A 200 -0.12 -2.38 -10.24
N ALA A 201 0.67 -1.30 -10.15
CA ALA A 201 1.60 -1.04 -9.05
C ALA A 201 0.99 -0.14 -7.95
N GLY A 202 -0.33 -0.01 -7.89
CA GLY A 202 -1.03 0.74 -6.85
C GLY A 202 -0.81 0.13 -5.46
N LEU A 203 -0.67 0.99 -4.45
CA LEU A 203 -0.40 0.59 -3.06
C LEU A 203 -1.44 1.15 -2.08
N LEU A 204 -1.88 0.29 -1.16
CA LEU A 204 -2.59 0.68 0.06
C LEU A 204 -1.72 0.32 1.26
N LYS A 205 -1.45 1.28 2.15
CA LYS A 205 -0.64 1.09 3.35
C LYS A 205 -1.43 1.49 4.59
N VAL A 206 -1.53 0.59 5.57
CA VAL A 206 -2.27 0.83 6.82
C VAL A 206 -1.36 0.58 8.01
N ARG A 207 -1.18 1.57 8.90
CA ARG A 207 -0.36 1.39 10.11
C ARG A 207 -1.10 0.57 11.17
N GLY A 208 -0.38 -0.22 11.96
CA GLY A 208 -0.81 -0.62 13.31
C GLY A 208 -2.01 -1.58 13.44
N ASP A 209 -2.62 -2.03 12.35
CA ASP A 209 -3.80 -2.90 12.38
C ASP A 209 -3.46 -4.38 12.63
N GLN A 210 -2.89 -4.67 13.81
CA GLN A 210 -2.64 -6.05 14.26
C GLN A 210 -3.19 -6.34 15.67
N THR A 211 -3.69 -5.37 16.44
CA THR A 211 -3.88 -5.57 17.91
C THR A 211 -5.16 -5.05 18.59
N GLY A 212 -6.25 -4.77 17.87
CA GLY A 212 -7.58 -5.04 18.44
C GLY A 212 -8.55 -3.88 18.76
N ALA A 213 -8.90 -3.07 17.76
CA ALA A 213 -10.17 -2.35 17.79
C ALA A 213 -10.80 -2.13 16.39
N GLY A 214 -10.00 -2.16 15.32
CA GLY A 214 -10.47 -2.28 13.94
C GLY A 214 -10.70 -3.74 13.54
N THR A 215 -11.58 -3.97 12.58
CA THR A 215 -11.64 -5.25 11.87
C THR A 215 -10.32 -5.45 11.12
N ASP A 216 -9.61 -6.53 11.45
CA ASP A 216 -8.36 -6.98 10.84
C ASP A 216 -8.40 -6.78 9.32
N LEU A 217 -7.44 -6.06 8.75
CA LEU A 217 -7.29 -5.84 7.31
C LEU A 217 -7.42 -7.14 6.49
N MET A 218 -6.96 -8.26 7.05
CA MET A 218 -7.11 -9.58 6.42
C MET A 218 -8.58 -10.02 6.29
N ALA A 219 -9.44 -9.60 7.22
CA ALA A 219 -10.88 -9.82 7.12
C ALA A 219 -11.50 -9.02 5.95
N TYR A 220 -11.03 -7.80 5.67
CA TYR A 220 -11.51 -7.01 4.53
C TYR A 220 -11.08 -7.58 3.17
N ILE A 221 -9.87 -8.13 3.10
CA ILE A 221 -9.40 -8.84 1.89
C ILE A 221 -10.27 -10.09 1.67
N GLY A 222 -10.53 -10.87 2.74
CA GLY A 222 -11.35 -12.08 2.66
C GLY A 222 -12.82 -11.85 2.26
N THR A 223 -13.37 -10.64 2.44
CA THR A 223 -14.75 -10.28 2.06
C THR A 223 -14.86 -9.66 0.66
N ASN A 224 -13.78 -9.62 -0.12
CA ASN A 224 -13.68 -8.92 -1.42
C ASN A 224 -13.96 -7.41 -1.35
N TRP A 225 -13.77 -6.80 -0.18
CA TRP A 225 -13.86 -5.34 -0.06
C TRP A 225 -12.59 -4.67 -0.58
N ILE A 226 -11.47 -5.37 -0.55
CA ILE A 226 -10.24 -5.02 -1.24
C ILE A 226 -10.02 -6.07 -2.35
N TYR A 227 -9.96 -5.65 -3.61
CA TYR A 227 -9.86 -6.56 -4.76
C TYR A 227 -9.09 -5.95 -5.93
N THR A 228 -8.72 -6.80 -6.89
CA THR A 228 -8.16 -6.40 -8.19
C THR A 228 -9.08 -6.92 -9.29
N THR A 229 -9.17 -6.20 -10.42
CA THR A 229 -9.84 -6.71 -11.63
C THR A 229 -8.87 -7.20 -12.70
N ASN A 230 -7.56 -7.03 -12.48
CA ASN A 230 -6.53 -7.48 -13.40
C ASN A 230 -6.55 -9.01 -13.48
N ALA A 231 -6.83 -9.53 -14.67
CA ALA A 231 -6.88 -10.96 -14.89
C ALA A 231 -5.49 -11.58 -14.63
N GLY A 232 -5.45 -12.64 -13.81
CA GLY A 232 -4.20 -13.27 -13.41
C GLY A 232 -3.45 -12.51 -12.32
N TYR A 233 -4.08 -11.59 -11.60
CA TYR A 233 -3.53 -10.95 -10.41
C TYR A 233 -4.31 -11.36 -9.16
N VAL A 234 -3.66 -11.27 -8.01
CA VAL A 234 -4.22 -11.45 -6.66
C VAL A 234 -3.96 -10.21 -5.81
N ILE A 235 -4.70 -10.09 -4.70
CA ILE A 235 -4.37 -9.13 -3.65
C ILE A 235 -3.43 -9.81 -2.66
N GLU A 236 -2.25 -9.22 -2.47
CA GLU A 236 -1.28 -9.63 -1.47
C GLU A 236 -1.27 -8.62 -0.33
N ALA A 237 -1.07 -9.12 0.89
CA ALA A 237 -0.78 -8.31 2.06
C ALA A 237 0.57 -8.75 2.65
N SER A 238 1.46 -7.80 2.90
CA SER A 238 2.73 -8.01 3.60
C SER A 238 2.84 -7.05 4.78
N TYR A 239 3.58 -7.44 5.81
CA TYR A 239 3.86 -6.59 6.96
C TYR A 239 5.28 -6.02 6.86
N ASP A 240 5.37 -4.71 6.95
CA ASP A 240 6.62 -3.97 7.05
C ASP A 240 6.92 -3.66 8.52
N PRO A 241 7.90 -4.35 9.14
CA PRO A 241 8.25 -4.13 10.54
C PRO A 241 8.99 -2.81 10.81
N VAL A 242 9.57 -2.19 9.79
CA VAL A 242 10.31 -0.92 9.92
C VAL A 242 9.32 0.21 10.15
N TRP A 243 8.22 0.21 9.40
CA TRP A 243 7.20 1.24 9.49
C TRP A 243 5.98 0.83 10.33
N ASN A 244 5.92 -0.44 10.77
CA ASN A 244 4.77 -1.04 11.46
C ASN A 244 3.49 -0.89 10.61
N GLU A 245 3.59 -1.23 9.33
CA GLU A 245 2.54 -1.10 8.32
C GLU A 245 2.17 -2.44 7.73
N THR A 246 0.90 -2.60 7.37
CA THR A 246 0.48 -3.63 6.42
C THR A 246 0.35 -2.99 5.05
N ILE A 247 1.10 -3.52 4.08
CA ILE A 247 1.11 -3.10 2.69
C ILE A 247 0.20 -4.06 1.92
N VAL A 248 -0.80 -3.52 1.25
CA VAL A 248 -1.72 -4.25 0.37
C VAL A 248 -1.51 -3.79 -1.06
N ARG A 249 -1.32 -4.73 -1.97
CA ARG A 249 -1.06 -4.46 -3.39
C ARG A 249 -1.71 -5.50 -4.29
N SER A 250 -1.85 -5.16 -5.56
CA SER A 250 -2.11 -6.14 -6.60
C SER A 250 -0.80 -6.73 -7.08
N ALA A 251 -0.72 -8.05 -7.19
CA ALA A 251 0.46 -8.75 -7.69
C ALA A 251 0.04 -9.85 -8.67
N PRO A 252 0.87 -10.20 -9.66
CA PRO A 252 0.61 -11.37 -10.50
C PRO A 252 0.30 -12.61 -9.65
N ALA A 253 -0.62 -13.44 -10.10
CA ALA A 253 -0.94 -14.71 -9.46
C ALA A 253 0.17 -15.72 -9.79
N GLY A 254 0.54 -16.56 -8.81
CA GLY A 254 1.53 -17.62 -9.02
C GLY A 254 2.97 -17.14 -9.00
N ARG A 255 3.24 -15.95 -8.45
CA ARG A 255 4.60 -15.56 -8.09
C ARG A 255 5.17 -16.57 -7.12
N THR A 256 6.40 -16.96 -7.37
CA THR A 256 7.13 -17.87 -6.50
C THR A 256 8.54 -17.37 -6.35
N GLY A 257 9.20 -17.88 -5.31
CA GLY A 257 10.64 -17.79 -5.20
C GLY A 257 11.21 -16.38 -5.19
N TYR A 258 12.04 -16.09 -6.20
CA TYR A 258 12.83 -14.86 -6.32
C TYR A 258 11.97 -13.59 -6.35
N GLU A 259 10.85 -13.60 -7.08
CA GLU A 259 10.02 -12.39 -7.26
C GLU A 259 9.44 -11.89 -5.94
N ILE A 260 9.00 -12.81 -5.08
CA ILE A 260 8.49 -12.46 -3.74
C ILE A 260 9.64 -11.91 -2.87
N TRP A 261 10.82 -12.51 -2.96
CA TRP A 261 12.00 -12.05 -2.23
C TRP A 261 12.39 -10.63 -2.66
N ALA A 262 12.49 -10.36 -3.96
CA ALA A 262 12.87 -9.04 -4.48
C ALA A 262 11.87 -7.96 -4.04
N ASP A 263 10.58 -8.28 -4.07
CA ASP A 263 9.52 -7.38 -3.61
C ASP A 263 9.54 -7.11 -2.11
N ASN A 264 9.88 -8.10 -1.29
CA ASN A 264 10.01 -7.94 0.16
C ASN A 264 11.17 -7.02 0.52
N TRP A 265 12.20 -6.99 -0.33
CA TRP A 265 13.28 -6.00 -0.25
C TRP A 265 12.94 -4.68 -0.93
N HIS A 266 11.74 -4.53 -1.51
CA HIS A 266 11.34 -3.33 -2.26
C HIS A 266 12.27 -2.99 -3.42
N LEU A 267 12.90 -4.01 -4.03
CA LEU A 267 13.67 -3.83 -5.26
C LEU A 267 12.71 -3.46 -6.39
N THR A 268 13.08 -2.47 -7.20
CA THR A 268 12.27 -1.99 -8.32
C THR A 268 13.15 -1.68 -9.53
N GLY A 269 12.57 -1.76 -10.74
CA GLY A 269 13.30 -1.48 -11.98
C GLY A 269 14.51 -2.39 -12.17
N ASP A 270 15.63 -1.81 -12.62
CA ASP A 270 16.87 -2.56 -12.86
C ASP A 270 17.45 -3.20 -11.59
N ALA A 271 17.16 -2.64 -10.41
CA ALA A 271 17.59 -3.20 -9.14
C ALA A 271 16.85 -4.49 -8.76
N ALA A 272 15.71 -4.78 -9.41
CA ALA A 272 14.96 -6.03 -9.21
C ALA A 272 15.35 -7.14 -10.19
N LEU A 273 16.36 -6.91 -11.06
CA LEU A 273 16.84 -7.94 -11.96
C LEU A 273 17.61 -8.99 -11.15
N SER A 274 17.40 -10.27 -11.48
CA SER A 274 18.08 -11.41 -10.84
C SER A 274 19.61 -11.33 -10.95
N THR A 275 20.12 -10.63 -11.96
CA THR A 275 21.54 -10.43 -12.23
C THR A 275 22.07 -9.07 -11.75
N ALA A 276 21.26 -8.26 -11.06
CA ALA A 276 21.73 -7.00 -10.49
C ALA A 276 22.45 -7.26 -9.17
N ASP A 277 23.49 -6.46 -8.92
CA ASP A 277 24.33 -6.39 -7.70
C ASP A 277 24.09 -4.97 -7.17
N THR A 278 23.03 -4.81 -6.36
CA THR A 278 22.46 -3.50 -5.99
C THR A 278 23.45 -2.73 -5.12
N GLU A 279 24.09 -3.48 -4.24
CA GLU A 279 25.27 -3.27 -3.44
C GLU A 279 26.46 -3.85 -4.20
N PRO A 280 27.56 -3.12 -4.43
CA PRO A 280 28.66 -3.62 -5.25
C PRO A 280 29.59 -4.54 -4.45
N ASP A 281 29.07 -5.65 -3.92
CA ASP A 281 29.84 -6.65 -3.17
C ASP A 281 30.18 -7.90 -3.98
N GLY A 282 29.59 -8.02 -5.18
CA GLY A 282 29.84 -9.08 -6.14
C GLY A 282 28.85 -10.24 -6.04
N MET A 283 27.77 -10.10 -5.27
CA MET A 283 26.65 -11.02 -5.25
C MET A 283 25.47 -10.46 -6.05
N GLU A 284 25.12 -11.15 -7.13
CA GLU A 284 23.86 -10.82 -7.79
C GLU A 284 22.66 -11.22 -6.91
N ASN A 285 21.56 -10.48 -7.03
CA ASN A 285 20.33 -10.66 -6.27
C ASN A 285 19.82 -12.11 -6.24
N MET A 286 19.95 -12.86 -7.34
CA MET A 286 19.57 -14.29 -7.36
C MET A 286 20.44 -15.11 -6.42
N LEU A 287 21.74 -14.84 -6.38
CA LEU A 287 22.67 -15.51 -5.48
C LEU A 287 22.38 -15.15 -4.03
N GLU A 288 22.06 -13.88 -3.75
CA GLU A 288 21.61 -13.46 -2.43
C GLU A 288 20.31 -14.15 -2.00
N TYR A 289 19.32 -14.24 -2.90
CA TYR A 289 18.06 -14.92 -2.64
C TYR A 289 18.25 -16.39 -2.23
N VAL A 290 19.11 -17.11 -2.96
CA VAL A 290 19.33 -18.54 -2.73
C VAL A 290 20.27 -18.81 -1.55
N LEU A 291 21.22 -17.91 -1.24
CA LEU A 291 22.19 -18.12 -0.16
C LEU A 291 21.87 -17.35 1.14
N GLY A 292 20.91 -16.43 1.12
CA GLY A 292 20.51 -15.65 2.30
C GLY A 292 21.27 -14.34 2.50
N GLY A 293 21.65 -13.68 1.40
CA GLY A 293 22.21 -12.33 1.39
C GLY A 293 21.17 -11.21 1.51
N SER A 294 21.65 -9.97 1.50
CA SER A 294 20.84 -8.76 1.62
C SER A 294 21.24 -7.75 0.55
N PRO A 295 20.32 -7.34 -0.36
CA PRO A 295 20.63 -6.47 -1.51
C PRO A 295 21.00 -5.02 -1.16
N TYR A 296 21.13 -4.73 0.13
CA TYR A 296 21.48 -3.43 0.70
C TYR A 296 22.65 -3.50 1.68
N THR A 297 23.24 -4.68 1.90
CA THR A 297 24.32 -4.90 2.87
C THR A 297 25.44 -5.65 2.19
N ASN A 298 26.67 -5.12 2.26
CA ASN A 298 27.86 -5.85 1.82
C ASN A 298 28.13 -7.02 2.79
N ASP A 299 27.58 -8.19 2.49
CA ASP A 299 27.63 -9.38 3.31
C ASP A 299 28.17 -10.62 2.57
N ALA A 300 28.65 -10.45 1.33
CA ALA A 300 29.21 -11.52 0.51
C ALA A 300 30.26 -12.39 1.22
N THR A 301 31.11 -11.81 2.07
CA THR A 301 32.12 -12.59 2.81
C THR A 301 31.51 -13.57 3.83
N ALA A 302 30.31 -13.28 4.34
CA ALA A 302 29.60 -14.15 5.29
C ALA A 302 28.67 -15.15 4.60
N VAL A 303 28.19 -14.83 3.39
CA VAL A 303 27.15 -15.60 2.70
C VAL A 303 27.72 -16.52 1.62
N LEU A 304 28.75 -16.08 0.88
CA LEU A 304 29.33 -16.88 -0.20
C LEU A 304 29.90 -18.21 0.31
N PRO A 305 29.86 -19.26 -0.53
CA PRO A 305 30.44 -20.54 -0.17
C PRO A 305 31.93 -20.43 0.18
N THR A 306 32.35 -21.19 1.18
CA THR A 306 33.75 -21.27 1.60
C THR A 306 34.29 -22.67 1.37
N SER A 307 35.62 -22.78 1.23
CA SER A 307 36.29 -24.07 1.08
C SER A 307 37.59 -24.12 1.87
N GLU A 308 37.84 -25.25 2.52
CA GLU A 308 39.09 -25.53 3.23
C GLU A 308 39.65 -26.90 2.82
N PHE A 309 40.97 -26.98 2.68
CA PHE A 309 41.65 -28.25 2.42
C PHE A 309 41.97 -28.97 3.72
N THR A 310 41.67 -30.26 3.77
CA THR A 310 42.19 -31.19 4.78
C THR A 310 43.33 -32.03 4.17
N MET A 311 43.82 -33.04 4.90
CA MET A 311 44.89 -33.92 4.39
C MET A 311 44.51 -34.64 3.10
N ASP A 312 43.27 -35.14 3.00
CA ASP A 312 42.81 -36.01 1.90
C ASP A 312 41.46 -35.57 1.29
N SER A 313 40.92 -34.42 1.69
CA SER A 313 39.65 -33.89 1.20
C SER A 313 39.62 -32.36 1.10
N ILE A 314 38.61 -31.85 0.40
CA ILE A 314 38.14 -30.47 0.50
C ILE A 314 36.84 -30.48 1.30
N GLU A 315 36.73 -29.61 2.29
CA GLU A 315 35.45 -29.23 2.89
C GLU A 315 34.92 -28.02 2.15
N TYR A 316 33.70 -28.14 1.60
CA TYR A 316 33.02 -27.07 0.89
C TYR A 316 31.70 -26.77 1.61
N VAL A 317 31.54 -25.53 2.07
CA VAL A 317 30.42 -25.13 2.94
C VAL A 317 29.63 -24.02 2.25
N TYR A 318 28.32 -24.21 2.13
CA TYR A 318 27.39 -23.19 1.60
C TYR A 318 26.14 -23.07 2.47
N GLN A 319 25.42 -21.96 2.31
CA GLN A 319 24.09 -21.78 2.91
C GLN A 319 23.00 -22.28 1.97
N ARG A 320 22.00 -22.97 2.52
CA ARG A 320 20.83 -23.46 1.79
C ARG A 320 19.55 -23.04 2.48
N ARG A 321 18.53 -22.70 1.71
CA ARG A 321 17.18 -22.45 2.23
C ARG A 321 16.56 -23.72 2.81
N LEU A 322 15.97 -23.62 4.00
CA LEU A 322 15.19 -24.70 4.60
C LEU A 322 13.91 -25.02 3.81
N ASP A 323 13.38 -24.03 3.08
CA ASP A 323 12.20 -24.12 2.22
C ASP A 323 12.57 -24.22 0.73
N ALA A 324 13.76 -24.75 0.40
CA ALA A 324 14.24 -24.87 -0.98
C ALA A 324 13.27 -25.65 -1.88
N ASP A 325 12.79 -26.82 -1.46
CA ASP A 325 11.87 -27.66 -2.23
C ASP A 325 10.54 -26.95 -2.50
N ASP A 326 10.00 -26.23 -1.50
CA ASP A 326 8.75 -25.46 -1.63
C ASP A 326 8.89 -24.28 -2.60
N ARG A 327 10.13 -23.81 -2.81
CA ARG A 327 10.50 -22.75 -3.74
C ARG A 327 10.94 -23.26 -5.12
N GLY A 328 10.94 -24.58 -5.33
CA GLY A 328 11.45 -25.18 -6.56
C GLY A 328 12.97 -25.04 -6.73
N LEU A 329 13.72 -24.80 -5.65
CA LEU A 329 15.17 -24.66 -5.69
C LEU A 329 15.86 -26.01 -5.50
N VAL A 330 16.81 -26.33 -6.37
CA VAL A 330 17.67 -27.52 -6.27
C VAL A 330 19.12 -27.09 -6.15
N TYR A 331 19.75 -27.48 -5.04
CA TYR A 331 21.16 -27.25 -4.77
C TYR A 331 21.95 -28.50 -5.09
N GLY A 332 23.13 -28.34 -5.67
CA GLY A 332 24.09 -29.44 -5.77
C GLY A 332 25.48 -28.97 -6.17
N LEU A 333 26.48 -29.78 -5.85
CA LEU A 333 27.84 -29.53 -6.29
C LEU A 333 28.07 -30.21 -7.64
N VAL A 334 28.66 -29.46 -8.56
CA VAL A 334 29.25 -29.97 -9.79
C VAL A 334 30.76 -30.00 -9.64
N LEU A 335 31.37 -31.11 -10.06
CA LEU A 335 32.80 -31.33 -9.93
C LEU A 335 33.44 -31.55 -11.30
N ASN A 336 34.69 -31.15 -11.41
CA ASN A 336 35.58 -31.57 -12.47
C ASN A 336 36.90 -32.02 -11.83
N THR A 337 37.30 -33.27 -12.03
CA THR A 337 38.48 -33.87 -11.38
C THR A 337 39.67 -34.05 -12.34
N ASN A 338 39.63 -33.43 -13.52
CA ASN A 338 40.63 -33.61 -14.56
C ASN A 338 41.05 -32.31 -15.26
N GLY A 339 41.07 -31.19 -14.54
CA GLY A 339 41.65 -29.96 -15.08
C GLY A 339 40.80 -29.25 -16.15
N LEU A 340 39.48 -29.42 -16.15
CA LEU A 340 38.52 -28.94 -17.17
C LEU A 340 38.59 -29.67 -18.53
N ASP A 341 39.32 -30.78 -18.61
CA ASP A 341 39.46 -31.55 -19.85
C ASP A 341 38.23 -32.45 -20.15
N SER A 342 37.34 -32.68 -19.19
CA SER A 342 36.02 -33.31 -19.41
C SER A 342 34.84 -32.41 -19.06
N ALA A 343 33.66 -32.88 -19.44
CA ALA A 343 32.40 -32.35 -18.92
C ALA A 343 32.39 -32.39 -17.38
N TRP A 344 31.68 -31.43 -16.80
CA TRP A 344 31.37 -31.40 -15.38
C TRP A 344 30.38 -32.50 -15.04
N ASP A 345 30.55 -33.10 -13.86
CA ASP A 345 29.55 -34.01 -13.31
C ASP A 345 28.27 -33.22 -12.98
N SER A 346 27.10 -33.86 -13.12
CA SER A 346 25.83 -33.22 -12.76
C SER A 346 25.78 -32.82 -11.30
N ALA A 347 25.02 -31.77 -10.98
CA ALA A 347 24.82 -31.32 -9.60
C ALA A 347 24.27 -32.46 -8.74
N THR A 348 24.97 -32.80 -7.65
CA THR A 348 24.50 -33.82 -6.69
C THR A 348 24.70 -33.38 -5.24
N THR A 349 23.92 -33.97 -4.34
CA THR A 349 24.04 -33.84 -2.88
C THR A 349 24.84 -34.98 -2.24
N ASN A 350 25.52 -35.81 -3.05
CA ASN A 350 26.22 -37.01 -2.58
C ASN A 350 27.44 -36.70 -1.69
N TYR A 351 27.89 -35.45 -1.68
CA TYR A 351 29.03 -34.99 -0.90
C TYR A 351 28.64 -34.41 0.46
N GLU A 352 27.34 -34.22 0.74
CA GLU A 352 26.87 -33.64 1.99
C GLU A 352 27.22 -34.56 3.18
N THR A 353 27.96 -34.03 4.14
CA THR A 353 28.38 -34.74 5.36
C THR A 353 27.80 -34.15 6.63
N SER A 354 27.40 -32.88 6.61
CA SER A 354 26.73 -32.22 7.74
C SER A 354 25.76 -31.16 7.26
N VAL A 355 24.67 -30.99 8.02
CA VAL A 355 23.68 -29.94 7.83
C VAL A 355 23.36 -29.36 9.20
N VAL A 356 23.48 -28.04 9.35
CA VAL A 356 23.29 -27.33 10.61
C VAL A 356 22.41 -26.11 10.38
N ALA A 357 21.27 -26.01 11.06
CA ALA A 357 20.41 -24.82 10.99
C ALA A 357 21.19 -23.56 11.44
N LEU A 358 21.14 -22.52 10.63
CA LEU A 358 21.72 -21.20 10.94
C LEU A 358 20.66 -20.32 11.61
N ASP A 359 19.47 -20.27 11.03
CA ASP A 359 18.32 -19.53 11.52
C ASP A 359 16.99 -20.19 11.12
N ALA A 360 15.89 -19.43 11.11
CA ALA A 360 14.56 -19.91 10.77
C ALA A 360 14.35 -20.19 9.27
N TYR A 361 15.25 -19.72 8.40
CA TYR A 361 15.12 -19.76 6.95
C TYR A 361 16.29 -20.50 6.28
N PHE A 362 17.47 -20.54 6.90
CA PHE A 362 18.69 -21.09 6.31
C PHE A 362 19.36 -22.13 7.19
N GLU A 363 20.07 -23.04 6.51
CA GLU A 363 20.99 -24.01 7.08
C GLU A 363 22.35 -23.93 6.38
N SER A 364 23.40 -24.29 7.10
CA SER A 364 24.75 -24.48 6.58
C SER A 364 24.92 -25.95 6.19
N VAL A 365 25.36 -26.18 4.95
CA VAL A 365 25.58 -27.51 4.38
C VAL A 365 27.08 -27.70 4.16
N THR A 366 27.67 -28.64 4.90
CA THR A 366 29.07 -29.04 4.74
C THR A 366 29.16 -30.23 3.80
N ASN A 367 30.02 -30.13 2.80
CA ASN A 367 30.33 -31.18 1.86
C ASN A 367 31.78 -31.63 2.02
N THR A 368 32.04 -32.92 1.96
CA THR A 368 33.40 -33.47 2.01
C THR A 368 33.73 -34.20 0.71
N ILE A 369 34.69 -33.67 -0.03
CA ILE A 369 35.07 -34.14 -1.36
C ILE A 369 36.46 -34.75 -1.26
N SER A 370 36.61 -36.05 -1.53
CA SER A 370 37.93 -36.69 -1.54
C SER A 370 38.77 -36.15 -2.69
N ILE A 371 40.02 -35.79 -2.40
CA ILE A 371 41.03 -35.39 -3.40
C ILE A 371 42.10 -36.47 -3.58
N THR A 372 41.88 -37.67 -3.03
CA THR A 372 42.83 -38.77 -3.15
C THR A 372 42.99 -39.19 -4.61
N GLY A 373 44.21 -39.05 -5.14
CA GLY A 373 44.51 -39.38 -6.53
C GLY A 373 44.02 -38.34 -7.55
N VAL A 374 43.64 -37.15 -7.10
CA VAL A 374 43.24 -36.02 -7.96
C VAL A 374 44.37 -34.99 -7.97
N ASP A 375 45.02 -34.82 -9.12
CA ASP A 375 46.11 -33.85 -9.27
C ASP A 375 45.58 -32.41 -9.44
N VAL A 376 44.45 -32.24 -10.13
CA VAL A 376 43.79 -30.94 -10.37
C VAL A 376 42.28 -31.16 -10.39
N GLY A 377 41.53 -30.31 -9.68
CA GLY A 377 40.08 -30.34 -9.73
C GLY A 377 39.42 -28.99 -9.44
N PHE A 378 38.14 -28.89 -9.81
CA PHE A 378 37.28 -27.74 -9.61
C PHE A 378 35.97 -28.20 -8.97
N VAL A 379 35.43 -27.34 -8.10
CA VAL A 379 34.14 -27.53 -7.44
C VAL A 379 33.34 -26.26 -7.68
N ASN A 380 32.08 -26.40 -8.07
CA ASN A 380 31.16 -25.29 -8.20
C ASN A 380 29.81 -25.65 -7.57
N LEU A 381 29.20 -24.71 -6.88
CA LEU A 381 27.83 -24.82 -6.42
C LEU A 381 26.90 -24.42 -7.57
N GLU A 382 25.94 -25.28 -7.89
CA GLU A 382 24.88 -25.00 -8.83
C GLU A 382 23.55 -24.95 -8.07
N VAL A 383 22.77 -23.89 -8.31
CA VAL A 383 21.41 -23.75 -7.80
C VAL A 383 20.48 -23.55 -8.99
N MET A 384 19.49 -24.42 -9.13
CA MET A 384 18.50 -24.38 -10.21
C MET A 384 17.13 -24.03 -9.64
N GLU A 385 16.38 -23.17 -10.33
CA GLU A 385 14.96 -22.92 -10.09
C GLU A 385 14.14 -23.74 -11.10
N ASN A 386 13.24 -24.60 -10.62
CA ASN A 386 12.48 -25.56 -11.41
C ASN A 386 11.15 -25.03 -11.96
#